data_AF-A0A356JWP9-F1
#
_entry.id   AF-A0A356JWP9-F1
#
_cell.length_a   1.000
_cell.length_b   1.000
_cell.length_c   1.000
_cell.angle_alpha   90.00
_cell.angle_beta   90.00
_cell.angle_gamma   90.00
#
_symmetry.space_group_name_H-M   'P 1'
#
loop_
_entity.id
_entity.type
_entity.pdbx_description
1 polymer ?
#
loop_
_entity_poly.entity_id
_entity_poly.type
_entity_poly.pdbx_seq_one_letter_code
_entity_poly.pdbx_strand_id
1 'polypeptide(L)'
;MKRKLLAFSFAFLFFGLAFAEYNSFAIPDSAEIRRTIVDSWISAPVSEVRNYKEDLRKNRIGETFQIRMEENETEFSVIVAPRSELDVDLINGDNHRIVRAAVYPKGAAGSWILFREKKSGKPLRVEWHFNPDSDVFLVFRPQAQKTLVDMSVFGSFAARSVPLGVPFERIYTAGFQDVKNWTQKTLPWEKVSVENGLYRDSLMMAGIIKSNLDSIVFTEDACYDSKGKLKSVITGKDYILKDESGFEIPIDEKKLYLSGAGFLKWIIDGIVEPTTGLGTSISDLTEPTAEFDPVGKIGVMSQEWNLYFTLDWCRNLAAKAYSVRSRKNVDFKSAGLDVNKNYFASEVIDGKISNSSGYIKNTGYSVEKIKSVFYVLAVTEPSWFYLAAIRQGSYLKPDELVFNNCAVFFPYFDNNGKFGCFVFEQGKEISLEKFVEKYKDAYIHLERVKSLEAFFPYEKK
;
A
#
# COMPACT_ATOMS: atom_id res chain seq x y z
N MET A 1 26.97 33.25 -66.86
CA MET A 1 26.07 33.01 -65.71
C MET A 1 26.04 31.52 -65.39
N LYS A 2 26.89 31.05 -64.48
CA LYS A 2 26.98 29.63 -64.08
C LYS A 2 26.21 29.45 -62.76
N ARG A 3 25.12 28.68 -62.78
CA ARG A 3 24.36 28.28 -61.58
C ARG A 3 25.15 27.19 -60.84
N LYS A 4 25.52 27.45 -59.59
CA LYS A 4 26.06 26.46 -58.66
C LYS A 4 24.89 25.65 -58.09
N LEU A 5 24.87 24.34 -58.31
CA LEU A 5 24.12 23.39 -57.49
C LEU A 5 25.02 22.98 -56.33
N LEU A 6 24.62 23.29 -55.09
CA LEU A 6 25.22 22.68 -53.90
C LEU A 6 24.60 21.28 -53.73
N ALA A 7 25.40 20.24 -53.85
CA ALA A 7 25.05 18.90 -53.40
C ALA A 7 25.41 18.77 -51.92
N PHE A 8 24.41 18.63 -51.05
CA PHE A 8 24.62 18.24 -49.65
C PHE A 8 24.76 16.72 -49.59
N SER A 9 25.98 16.25 -49.33
CA SER A 9 26.26 14.85 -49.04
C SER A 9 25.88 14.58 -47.57
N PHE A 10 24.79 13.85 -47.34
CA PHE A 10 24.43 13.37 -46.02
C PHE A 10 25.32 12.16 -45.69
N ALA A 11 26.37 12.38 -44.91
CA ALA A 11 27.10 11.30 -44.27
C ALA A 11 26.21 10.70 -43.17
N PHE A 12 25.63 9.53 -43.45
CA PHE A 12 24.99 8.69 -42.44
C PHE A 12 26.09 8.16 -41.49
N LEU A 13 26.32 8.87 -40.39
CA LEU A 13 27.00 8.32 -39.23
C LEU A 13 26.07 7.28 -38.60
N PHE A 14 26.28 6.01 -38.95
CA PHE A 14 25.76 4.87 -38.20
C PHE A 14 26.42 4.90 -36.81
N PHE A 15 25.82 5.64 -35.87
CA PHE A 15 25.97 5.31 -34.46
C PHE A 15 25.25 3.99 -34.25
N GLY A 16 26.02 2.90 -34.22
CA GLY A 16 25.58 1.64 -33.66
C GLY A 16 25.21 1.88 -32.20
N LEU A 17 23.93 2.17 -31.95
CA LEU A 17 23.34 2.06 -30.63
C LEU A 17 23.47 0.58 -30.26
N ALA A 18 24.47 0.28 -29.44
CA ALA A 18 24.52 -0.96 -28.72
C ALA A 18 23.19 -1.07 -27.98
N PHE A 19 22.33 -1.99 -28.41
CA PHE A 19 21.19 -2.41 -27.63
C PHE A 19 21.75 -3.05 -26.36
N ALA A 20 21.96 -2.23 -25.34
CA ALA A 20 22.06 -2.72 -23.99
C ALA A 20 20.73 -3.42 -23.72
N GLU A 21 20.79 -4.74 -23.55
CA GLU A 21 19.71 -5.54 -22.97
C GLU A 21 19.41 -5.01 -21.56
N TYR A 22 18.71 -3.88 -21.50
CA TYR A 22 18.03 -3.43 -20.30
C TYR A 22 16.84 -4.36 -20.11
N ASN A 23 16.70 -4.91 -18.90
CA ASN A 23 15.41 -5.48 -18.54
C ASN A 23 14.37 -4.35 -18.53
N SER A 24 13.13 -4.68 -18.91
CA SER A 24 12.02 -3.73 -19.05
C SER A 24 11.64 -2.98 -17.75
N PHE A 25 12.26 -3.35 -16.62
CA PHE A 25 11.95 -2.82 -15.28
C PHE A 25 13.06 -1.93 -14.70
N ALA A 26 14.17 -1.70 -15.45
CA ALA A 26 15.33 -0.95 -14.97
C ALA A 26 15.90 -1.46 -13.62
N ILE A 27 15.78 -2.77 -13.37
CA ILE A 27 16.27 -3.41 -12.15
C ILE A 27 17.74 -3.83 -12.38
N PRO A 28 18.66 -3.58 -11.44
CA PRO A 28 20.02 -4.10 -11.53
C PRO A 28 20.03 -5.64 -11.66
N ASP A 29 20.73 -6.19 -12.65
CA ASP A 29 20.78 -7.64 -12.89
C ASP A 29 22.19 -8.20 -12.66
N SER A 30 22.29 -9.14 -11.71
CA SER A 30 23.53 -9.84 -11.36
C SER A 30 23.71 -11.20 -12.03
N ALA A 31 22.90 -11.59 -13.03
CA ALA A 31 23.00 -12.91 -13.67
C ALA A 31 24.39 -13.24 -14.23
N GLU A 32 25.05 -12.28 -14.87
CA GLU A 32 26.43 -12.43 -15.36
C GLU A 32 27.40 -12.72 -14.21
N ILE A 33 27.31 -11.93 -13.14
CA ILE A 33 28.12 -12.11 -11.93
C ILE A 33 27.86 -13.50 -11.35
N ARG A 34 26.59 -13.89 -11.17
CA ARG A 34 26.21 -15.19 -10.62
C ARG A 34 26.76 -16.37 -11.43
N ARG A 35 26.80 -16.29 -12.76
CA ARG A 35 27.44 -17.32 -13.62
C ARG A 35 28.91 -17.55 -13.28
N THR A 36 29.64 -16.49 -12.89
CA THR A 36 31.07 -16.58 -12.55
C THR A 36 31.34 -17.08 -11.13
N ILE A 37 30.30 -17.21 -10.28
CA ILE A 37 30.44 -17.60 -8.87
C ILE A 37 29.65 -18.87 -8.53
N VAL A 38 29.15 -19.60 -9.53
CA VAL A 38 28.38 -20.83 -9.29
C VAL A 38 29.21 -21.81 -8.47
N ASP A 39 30.42 -22.13 -8.93
CA ASP A 39 31.25 -23.14 -8.27
C ASP A 39 31.89 -22.62 -6.98
N SER A 40 32.27 -21.34 -6.95
CA SER A 40 32.98 -20.76 -5.80
C SER A 40 32.07 -20.37 -4.65
N TRP A 41 30.88 -19.79 -4.89
CA TRP A 41 30.01 -19.28 -3.83
C TRP A 41 28.70 -20.08 -3.71
N ILE A 42 28.01 -20.31 -4.83
CA ILE A 42 26.63 -20.83 -4.84
C ILE A 42 26.60 -22.32 -4.47
N SER A 43 27.46 -23.13 -5.09
CA SER A 43 27.52 -24.58 -4.94
C SER A 43 28.59 -25.05 -3.95
N ALA A 44 29.54 -24.18 -3.58
CA ALA A 44 30.65 -24.52 -2.68
C ALA A 44 30.18 -25.00 -1.30
N PRO A 45 30.96 -25.85 -0.60
CA PRO A 45 30.67 -26.25 0.77
C PRO A 45 30.60 -25.06 1.73
N VAL A 46 29.74 -25.15 2.75
CA VAL A 46 29.55 -24.09 3.76
C VAL A 46 30.87 -23.73 4.46
N SER A 47 31.72 -24.73 4.72
CA SER A 47 33.03 -24.55 5.34
C SER A 47 33.99 -23.70 4.51
N GLU A 48 33.86 -23.72 3.18
CA GLU A 48 34.70 -22.90 2.29
C GLU A 48 34.16 -21.47 2.23
N VAL A 49 32.85 -21.32 1.96
CA VAL A 49 32.20 -20.02 1.81
C VAL A 49 32.39 -19.17 3.06
N ARG A 50 32.33 -19.76 4.26
CA ARG A 50 32.52 -19.07 5.56
C ARG A 50 33.85 -18.33 5.67
N ASN A 51 34.88 -18.76 4.94
CA ASN A 51 36.21 -18.15 5.00
C ASN A 51 36.38 -17.00 3.99
N TYR A 52 35.40 -16.76 3.12
CA TYR A 52 35.48 -15.67 2.15
C TYR A 52 35.16 -14.33 2.78
N LYS A 53 35.89 -13.31 2.32
CA LYS A 53 35.52 -11.91 2.53
C LYS A 53 34.49 -11.50 1.49
N GLU A 54 33.79 -10.40 1.74
CA GLU A 54 32.94 -9.78 0.72
C GLU A 54 33.71 -9.52 -0.58
N ASP A 55 33.05 -9.75 -1.71
CA ASP A 55 33.61 -9.58 -3.05
C ASP A 55 32.77 -8.55 -3.81
N LEU A 56 33.42 -7.54 -4.39
CA LEU A 56 32.77 -6.50 -5.17
C LEU A 56 33.01 -6.75 -6.65
N ARG A 57 31.94 -6.97 -7.41
CA ARG A 57 32.00 -7.20 -8.85
C ARG A 57 31.14 -6.22 -9.60
N LYS A 58 31.53 -5.93 -10.84
CA LYS A 58 30.72 -5.13 -11.76
C LYS A 58 30.15 -6.03 -12.86
N ASN A 59 28.92 -5.77 -13.27
CA ASN A 59 28.38 -6.37 -14.49
C ASN A 59 28.88 -5.61 -15.73
N ARG A 60 28.56 -6.11 -16.92
CA ARG A 60 28.96 -5.50 -18.21
C ARG A 60 28.53 -4.04 -18.40
N ILE A 61 27.48 -3.57 -17.72
CA ILE A 61 27.01 -2.17 -17.80
C ILE A 61 27.58 -1.29 -16.68
N GLY A 62 28.46 -1.84 -15.83
CA GLY A 62 29.20 -1.10 -14.80
C GLY A 62 28.50 -1.00 -13.44
N GLU A 63 27.32 -1.58 -13.28
CA GLU A 63 26.65 -1.66 -11.97
C GLU A 63 27.45 -2.53 -11.02
N THR A 64 27.66 -2.05 -9.80
CA THR A 64 28.46 -2.74 -8.78
C THR A 64 27.56 -3.55 -7.86
N PHE A 65 27.94 -4.80 -7.60
CA PHE A 65 27.29 -5.71 -6.68
C PHE A 65 28.28 -6.18 -5.62
N GLN A 66 27.79 -6.38 -4.40
CA GLN A 66 28.51 -7.09 -3.36
C GLN A 66 28.00 -8.53 -3.27
N ILE A 67 28.94 -9.45 -3.27
CA ILE A 67 28.73 -10.86 -2.94
C ILE A 67 29.21 -11.06 -1.51
N ARG A 68 28.35 -11.62 -0.66
CA ARG A 68 28.71 -11.95 0.72
C ARG A 68 27.92 -13.15 1.22
N MET A 69 28.35 -13.67 2.37
CA MET A 69 27.58 -14.67 3.11
C MET A 69 27.06 -14.09 4.42
N GLU A 70 25.86 -14.51 4.79
CA GLU A 70 25.25 -14.28 6.11
C GLU A 70 24.71 -15.62 6.62
N GLU A 71 24.79 -15.90 7.92
CA GLU A 71 24.27 -17.14 8.51
C GLU A 71 23.53 -16.89 9.83
N ASN A 72 22.55 -17.75 10.12
CA ASN A 72 21.88 -17.83 11.42
C ASN A 72 22.11 -19.23 12.03
N GLU A 73 21.28 -19.66 12.97
CA GLU A 73 21.45 -20.97 13.63
C GLU A 73 21.27 -22.17 12.69
N THR A 74 20.38 -22.08 11.69
CA THR A 74 19.92 -23.22 10.88
C THR A 74 20.26 -23.08 9.39
N GLU A 75 20.35 -21.86 8.89
CA GLU A 75 20.54 -21.51 7.48
C GLU A 75 21.80 -20.64 7.29
N PHE A 76 22.41 -20.76 6.12
CA PHE A 76 23.30 -19.73 5.60
C PHE A 76 22.81 -19.26 4.24
N SER A 77 23.20 -18.05 3.89
CA SER A 77 22.78 -17.38 2.66
C SER A 77 23.97 -16.83 1.90
N VAL A 78 23.90 -16.93 0.57
CA VAL A 78 24.79 -16.21 -0.35
C VAL A 78 23.97 -15.08 -0.94
N ILE A 79 24.42 -13.85 -0.69
CA ILE A 79 23.72 -12.62 -1.07
C ILE A 79 24.52 -11.96 -2.19
N VAL A 80 23.84 -11.63 -3.28
CA VAL A 80 24.36 -10.79 -4.37
C VAL A 80 23.47 -9.55 -4.46
N ALA A 81 23.93 -8.46 -3.86
CA ALA A 81 23.14 -7.23 -3.69
C ALA A 81 23.75 -6.08 -4.50
N PRO A 82 22.96 -5.29 -5.24
CA PRO A 82 23.46 -4.12 -5.95
C PRO A 82 23.84 -3.01 -4.98
N ARG A 83 24.70 -2.11 -5.46
CA ARG A 83 25.02 -0.86 -4.76
C ARG A 83 23.76 0.02 -4.73
N SER A 84 23.40 0.45 -3.54
CA SER A 84 22.45 1.52 -3.29
C SER A 84 23.13 2.66 -2.55
N GLU A 85 22.49 3.82 -2.51
CA GLU A 85 22.95 4.96 -1.72
C GLU A 85 21.92 5.23 -0.63
N LEU A 86 22.38 5.29 0.62
CA LEU A 86 21.56 5.65 1.77
C LEU A 86 22.17 6.84 2.48
N ASP A 87 21.31 7.71 2.97
CA ASP A 87 21.66 8.77 3.91
C ASP A 87 21.85 8.12 5.28
N VAL A 88 23.10 8.05 5.73
CA VAL A 88 23.48 7.45 7.01
C VAL A 88 23.76 8.57 7.99
N ASP A 89 23.07 8.57 9.13
CA ASP A 89 23.38 9.47 10.23
C ASP A 89 24.64 8.99 10.97
N LEU A 90 25.72 9.75 10.85
CA LEU A 90 26.93 9.55 11.62
C LEU A 90 26.83 10.34 12.92
N ILE A 91 26.64 9.61 14.01
CA ILE A 91 26.60 10.15 15.36
C ILE A 91 28.03 10.12 15.93
N ASN A 92 28.59 11.29 16.25
CA ASN A 92 29.88 11.42 16.93
C ASN A 92 29.74 12.38 18.13
N GLY A 93 29.45 11.82 19.31
CA GLY A 93 29.01 12.60 20.47
C GLY A 93 27.62 13.21 20.22
N ASP A 94 27.46 14.51 20.49
CA ASP A 94 26.23 15.26 20.20
C ASP A 94 26.12 15.75 18.74
N ASN A 95 27.16 15.49 17.91
CA ASN A 95 27.15 15.88 16.51
C ASN A 95 26.52 14.78 15.64
N HIS A 96 25.44 15.14 14.96
CA HIS A 96 24.78 14.33 13.94
C HIS A 96 25.17 14.86 12.57
N ARG A 97 25.68 13.98 11.69
CA ARG A 97 25.98 14.33 10.30
C ARG A 97 25.44 13.26 9.38
N ILE A 98 24.50 13.64 8.53
CA ILE A 98 24.03 12.78 7.45
C ILE A 98 25.10 12.73 6.36
N VAL A 99 25.60 11.53 6.07
CA VAL A 99 26.53 11.26 4.96
C VAL A 99 25.90 10.23 4.05
N ARG A 100 25.89 10.54 2.75
CA ARG A 100 25.45 9.64 1.71
C ARG A 100 26.50 8.54 1.52
N ALA A 101 26.18 7.33 1.96
CA ALA A 101 27.08 6.19 1.94
C ALA A 101 26.62 5.15 0.92
N ALA A 102 27.61 4.52 0.27
CA ALA A 102 27.37 3.35 -0.56
C ALA A 102 27.08 2.14 0.32
N VAL A 103 25.93 1.51 0.11
CA VAL A 103 25.50 0.33 0.85
C VAL A 103 25.07 -0.77 -0.12
N TYR A 104 24.94 -2.01 0.36
CA TYR A 104 24.53 -3.16 -0.45
C TYR A 104 23.39 -3.94 0.26
N PRO A 105 22.19 -3.34 0.38
CA PRO A 105 21.13 -3.90 1.22
C PRO A 105 20.60 -5.21 0.64
N LYS A 106 20.39 -6.23 1.51
CA LYS A 106 19.82 -7.52 1.07
C LYS A 106 18.46 -7.35 0.38
N GLY A 107 17.65 -6.38 0.82
CA GLY A 107 16.31 -6.12 0.30
C GLY A 107 16.23 -5.12 -0.86
N ALA A 108 17.36 -4.64 -1.39
CA ALA A 108 17.35 -3.69 -2.50
C ALA A 108 16.83 -4.32 -3.80
N ALA A 109 16.18 -3.54 -4.66
CA ALA A 109 15.79 -3.99 -5.99
C ALA A 109 17.01 -4.47 -6.79
N GLY A 110 16.96 -5.69 -7.31
CA GLY A 110 18.05 -6.39 -7.98
C GLY A 110 18.81 -7.38 -7.08
N SER A 111 18.56 -7.37 -5.76
CA SER A 111 19.17 -8.33 -4.85
C SER A 111 18.66 -9.75 -5.09
N TRP A 112 19.61 -10.67 -5.09
CA TRP A 112 19.39 -12.11 -5.25
C TRP A 112 20.04 -12.84 -4.08
N ILE A 113 19.27 -13.69 -3.40
CA ILE A 113 19.70 -14.32 -2.16
C ILE A 113 19.39 -15.81 -2.22
N LEU A 114 20.41 -16.65 -2.15
CA LEU A 114 20.25 -18.10 -2.04
C LEU A 114 20.39 -18.53 -0.58
N PHE A 115 19.36 -19.17 -0.04
CA PHE A 115 19.38 -19.80 1.28
C PHE A 115 19.65 -21.28 1.15
N ARG A 116 20.52 -21.79 2.02
CA ARG A 116 20.92 -23.20 2.11
C ARG A 116 20.92 -23.66 3.55
N GLU A 117 20.62 -24.93 3.76
CA GLU A 117 20.69 -25.54 5.09
C GLU A 117 22.15 -25.65 5.54
N LYS A 118 22.48 -25.23 6.78
CA LYS A 118 23.87 -25.28 7.28
C LYS A 118 24.42 -26.69 7.37
N LYS A 119 23.58 -27.68 7.72
CA LYS A 119 24.00 -29.06 7.97
C LYS A 119 24.35 -29.81 6.68
N SER A 120 23.45 -29.77 5.70
CA SER A 120 23.63 -30.52 4.44
C SER A 120 24.17 -29.70 3.28
N GLY A 121 24.13 -28.37 3.38
CA GLY A 121 24.40 -27.48 2.25
C GLY A 121 23.34 -27.55 1.15
N LYS A 122 22.19 -28.21 1.36
CA LYS A 122 21.13 -28.27 0.35
C LYS A 122 20.47 -26.90 0.14
N PRO A 123 20.10 -26.53 -1.10
CA PRO A 123 19.33 -25.33 -1.37
C PRO A 123 17.94 -25.42 -0.75
N LEU A 124 17.52 -24.34 -0.10
CA LEU A 124 16.20 -24.20 0.52
C LEU A 124 15.30 -23.28 -0.30
N ARG A 125 15.79 -22.10 -0.67
CA ARG A 125 15.06 -21.11 -1.45
C ARG A 125 15.97 -20.07 -2.07
N VAL A 126 15.47 -19.36 -3.08
CA VAL A 126 16.03 -18.10 -3.56
C VAL A 126 15.02 -16.99 -3.33
N GLU A 127 15.42 -15.91 -2.68
CA GLU A 127 14.67 -14.65 -2.62
C GLU A 127 15.22 -13.70 -3.69
N TRP A 128 14.33 -13.12 -4.48
CA TRP A 128 14.69 -12.15 -5.51
C TRP A 128 13.87 -10.88 -5.34
N HIS A 129 14.53 -9.84 -4.87
CA HIS A 129 13.95 -8.52 -4.67
C HIS A 129 13.98 -7.77 -6.01
N PHE A 130 12.81 -7.42 -6.52
CA PHE A 130 12.67 -6.74 -7.81
C PHE A 130 11.98 -5.37 -7.68
N ASN A 131 11.52 -5.04 -6.47
CA ASN A 131 10.74 -3.85 -6.18
C ASN A 131 11.51 -2.94 -5.20
N PRO A 132 11.31 -1.61 -5.25
CA PRO A 132 11.85 -0.69 -4.25
C PRO A 132 11.42 -1.04 -2.81
N ASP A 133 10.22 -1.58 -2.63
CA ASP A 133 9.78 -2.14 -1.36
C ASP A 133 10.38 -3.54 -1.14
N SER A 134 11.24 -3.69 -0.13
CA SER A 134 11.93 -4.96 0.16
C SER A 134 10.98 -6.11 0.47
N ASP A 135 9.77 -5.83 0.94
CA ASP A 135 8.75 -6.82 1.27
C ASP A 135 7.90 -7.24 0.06
N VAL A 136 8.25 -6.76 -1.15
CA VAL A 136 7.69 -7.19 -2.42
C VAL A 136 8.77 -7.91 -3.25
N PHE A 137 8.68 -9.23 -3.27
CA PHE A 137 9.74 -10.08 -3.83
C PHE A 137 9.20 -11.43 -4.31
N LEU A 138 10.02 -12.13 -5.10
CA LEU A 138 9.75 -13.51 -5.51
C LEU A 138 10.51 -14.48 -4.60
N VAL A 139 9.87 -15.61 -4.28
CA VAL A 139 10.51 -16.72 -3.56
C VAL A 139 10.47 -17.96 -4.43
N PHE A 140 11.63 -18.49 -4.78
CA PHE A 140 11.76 -19.74 -5.53
C PHE A 140 12.11 -20.87 -4.57
N ARG A 141 11.47 -22.03 -4.71
CA ARG A 141 11.71 -23.21 -3.87
C ARG A 141 11.88 -24.46 -4.74
N PRO A 142 12.84 -25.35 -4.43
CA PRO A 142 12.95 -26.62 -5.11
C PRO A 142 11.81 -27.55 -4.70
N GLN A 143 11.19 -28.24 -5.66
CA GLN A 143 10.23 -29.31 -5.43
C GLN A 143 10.46 -30.46 -6.41
N ALA A 144 11.05 -31.55 -5.92
CA ALA A 144 11.49 -32.67 -6.75
C ALA A 144 12.34 -32.20 -7.94
N GLN A 145 11.84 -32.32 -9.18
CA GLN A 145 12.54 -31.92 -10.41
C GLN A 145 12.07 -30.57 -10.97
N LYS A 146 11.29 -29.80 -10.19
CA LYS A 146 10.68 -28.53 -10.62
C LYS A 146 10.96 -27.43 -9.60
N THR A 147 10.84 -26.20 -10.06
CA THR A 147 10.84 -25.01 -9.21
C THR A 147 9.42 -24.53 -8.97
N LEU A 148 9.10 -24.24 -7.72
CA LEU A 148 7.93 -23.45 -7.34
C LEU A 148 8.32 -21.99 -7.15
N VAL A 149 7.41 -21.08 -7.46
CA VAL A 149 7.56 -19.65 -7.17
C VAL A 149 6.35 -19.12 -6.38
N ASP A 150 6.65 -18.26 -5.42
CA ASP A 150 5.70 -17.43 -4.68
C ASP A 150 5.95 -15.96 -5.02
N MET A 151 4.90 -15.15 -5.04
CA MET A 151 4.97 -13.70 -5.14
C MET A 151 4.48 -13.08 -3.83
N SER A 152 5.40 -12.54 -3.05
CA SER A 152 5.15 -11.92 -1.75
C SER A 152 4.87 -10.42 -1.91
N VAL A 153 3.91 -9.91 -1.15
CA VAL A 153 3.56 -8.50 -0.99
C VAL A 153 3.25 -8.26 0.48
N PHE A 154 4.19 -7.65 1.22
CA PHE A 154 4.04 -7.34 2.66
C PHE A 154 3.49 -8.52 3.49
N GLY A 155 4.12 -9.70 3.36
CA GLY A 155 3.74 -10.91 4.10
C GLY A 155 2.49 -11.64 3.58
N SER A 156 1.82 -11.11 2.56
CA SER A 156 0.72 -11.77 1.83
C SER A 156 1.21 -12.33 0.50
N PHE A 157 0.67 -13.46 0.06
CA PHE A 157 1.06 -14.10 -1.21
C PHE A 157 0.04 -13.81 -2.30
N ALA A 158 0.42 -12.98 -3.28
CA ALA A 158 -0.41 -12.68 -4.46
C ALA A 158 -0.58 -13.92 -5.34
N ALA A 159 0.44 -14.78 -5.35
CA ALA A 159 0.42 -16.13 -5.89
C ALA A 159 1.36 -17.02 -5.06
N ARG A 160 1.01 -18.29 -4.89
CA ARG A 160 1.76 -19.24 -4.06
C ARG A 160 1.88 -20.59 -4.74
N SER A 161 3.07 -21.18 -4.64
CA SER A 161 3.44 -22.51 -5.12
C SER A 161 3.12 -22.71 -6.60
N VAL A 162 3.39 -21.69 -7.43
CA VAL A 162 3.19 -21.76 -8.88
C VAL A 162 4.36 -22.50 -9.52
N PRO A 163 4.15 -23.56 -10.31
CA PRO A 163 5.24 -24.30 -10.95
C PRO A 163 5.81 -23.54 -12.15
N LEU A 164 7.14 -23.39 -12.22
CA LEU A 164 7.84 -22.73 -13.33
C LEU A 164 8.19 -23.65 -14.50
N GLY A 165 8.22 -24.96 -14.28
CA GLY A 165 8.62 -25.93 -15.31
C GLY A 165 10.12 -25.94 -15.63
N VAL A 166 10.96 -25.32 -14.80
CA VAL A 166 12.43 -25.35 -14.91
C VAL A 166 13.07 -25.93 -13.63
N PRO A 167 14.25 -26.58 -13.74
CA PRO A 167 15.03 -27.00 -12.56
C PRO A 167 15.45 -25.81 -11.69
N PHE A 168 15.64 -26.05 -10.40
CA PHE A 168 15.95 -25.00 -9.42
C PHE A 168 17.31 -24.33 -9.70
N GLU A 169 18.27 -25.10 -10.17
CA GLU A 169 19.62 -24.67 -10.52
C GLU A 169 19.60 -23.66 -11.68
N ARG A 170 18.55 -23.67 -12.51
CA ARG A 170 18.38 -22.67 -13.58
C ARG A 170 18.24 -21.27 -13.00
N ILE A 171 17.69 -21.11 -11.79
CA ILE A 171 17.52 -19.82 -11.12
C ILE A 171 18.86 -19.18 -10.74
N TYR A 172 19.92 -19.97 -10.54
CA TYR A 172 21.24 -19.46 -10.15
C TYR A 172 21.83 -18.51 -11.19
N THR A 173 21.53 -18.74 -12.47
CA THR A 173 22.16 -18.01 -13.59
C THR A 173 21.18 -17.31 -14.53
N ALA A 174 19.87 -17.45 -14.27
CA ALA A 174 18.80 -16.75 -14.99
C ALA A 174 18.94 -15.24 -14.83
N GLY A 175 18.65 -14.46 -15.87
CA GLY A 175 18.38 -13.02 -15.75
C GLY A 175 16.98 -12.75 -15.22
N PHE A 176 16.72 -11.54 -14.74
CA PHE A 176 15.37 -11.16 -14.31
C PHE A 176 14.37 -11.20 -15.48
N GLN A 177 14.83 -10.86 -16.69
CA GLN A 177 14.02 -10.96 -17.89
C GLN A 177 13.62 -12.42 -18.21
N ASP A 178 14.49 -13.40 -17.95
CA ASP A 178 14.16 -14.82 -18.12
C ASP A 178 13.03 -15.23 -17.16
N VAL A 179 13.15 -14.85 -15.89
CA VAL A 179 12.13 -15.07 -14.86
C VAL A 179 10.80 -14.46 -15.28
N LYS A 180 10.81 -13.23 -15.78
CA LYS A 180 9.61 -12.57 -16.29
C LYS A 180 9.00 -13.34 -17.45
N ASN A 181 9.81 -13.77 -18.42
CA ASN A 181 9.32 -14.53 -19.57
C ASN A 181 8.66 -15.85 -19.17
N TRP A 182 9.20 -16.55 -18.15
CA TRP A 182 8.62 -17.79 -17.62
C TRP A 182 7.34 -17.57 -16.84
N THR A 183 7.18 -16.41 -16.21
CA THR A 183 6.11 -16.13 -15.23
C THR A 183 5.04 -15.16 -15.71
N GLN A 184 5.22 -14.48 -16.83
CA GLN A 184 4.32 -13.41 -17.31
C GLN A 184 2.85 -13.85 -17.45
N LYS A 185 2.60 -15.14 -17.67
CA LYS A 185 1.24 -15.71 -17.80
C LYS A 185 0.73 -16.41 -16.53
N THR A 186 1.58 -16.61 -15.53
CA THR A 186 1.27 -17.45 -14.36
C THR A 186 1.33 -16.69 -13.05
N LEU A 187 2.15 -15.64 -12.95
CA LEU A 187 2.18 -14.74 -11.82
C LEU A 187 1.36 -13.47 -12.09
N PRO A 188 0.67 -12.93 -11.07
CA PRO A 188 -0.19 -11.76 -11.19
C PRO A 188 0.63 -10.47 -11.17
N TRP A 189 1.43 -10.26 -12.21
CA TRP A 189 2.32 -9.11 -12.33
C TRP A 189 1.58 -7.78 -12.31
N GLU A 190 0.31 -7.75 -12.70
CA GLU A 190 -0.58 -6.60 -12.61
C GLU A 190 -0.80 -6.11 -11.16
N LYS A 191 -0.46 -6.92 -10.14
CA LYS A 191 -0.56 -6.53 -8.72
C LYS A 191 0.70 -5.86 -8.17
N VAL A 192 1.79 -5.86 -8.93
CA VAL A 192 3.13 -5.38 -8.49
C VAL A 192 3.85 -4.50 -9.53
N SER A 193 3.22 -4.24 -10.67
CA SER A 193 3.79 -3.41 -11.74
C SER A 193 3.39 -1.96 -11.52
N VAL A 194 4.26 -1.20 -10.84
CA VAL A 194 4.01 0.20 -10.46
C VAL A 194 4.17 1.14 -11.66
N GLU A 195 3.18 2.01 -11.87
CA GLU A 195 3.26 3.13 -12.81
C GLU A 195 3.45 4.43 -12.04
N ASN A 196 4.62 5.05 -12.22
CA ASN A 196 4.95 6.31 -11.53
C ASN A 196 4.14 7.49 -12.10
N GLY A 197 3.85 8.47 -11.24
CA GLY A 197 3.24 9.74 -11.65
C GLY A 197 1.71 9.77 -11.70
N LEU A 198 1.02 8.69 -11.33
CA LEU A 198 -0.46 8.61 -11.36
C LEU A 198 -1.16 9.07 -10.06
N TYR A 199 -0.41 9.58 -9.09
CA TYR A 199 -0.91 9.90 -7.74
C TYR A 199 -1.08 11.40 -7.46
N ARG A 200 -0.88 12.27 -8.45
CA ARG A 200 -0.91 13.74 -8.27
C ARG A 200 -2.16 14.20 -7.50
N ASP A 201 -3.34 13.79 -7.94
CA ASP A 201 -4.61 14.21 -7.31
C ASP A 201 -4.72 13.75 -5.86
N SER A 202 -4.31 12.51 -5.57
CA SER A 202 -4.30 11.97 -4.20
C SER A 202 -3.31 12.70 -3.30
N LEU A 203 -2.11 13.01 -3.80
CA LEU A 203 -1.11 13.77 -3.07
C LEU A 203 -1.58 15.21 -2.79
N MET A 204 -2.22 15.86 -3.77
CA MET A 204 -2.77 17.21 -3.61
C MET A 204 -3.90 17.25 -2.58
N MET A 205 -4.88 16.33 -2.68
CA MET A 205 -5.96 16.23 -1.70
C MET A 205 -5.43 15.97 -0.29
N ALA A 206 -4.52 15.00 -0.13
CA ALA A 206 -3.90 14.71 1.16
C ALA A 206 -3.15 15.93 1.72
N GLY A 207 -2.47 16.69 0.86
CA GLY A 207 -1.82 17.95 1.22
C GLY A 207 -2.79 19.02 1.72
N ILE A 208 -3.92 19.21 1.05
CA ILE A 208 -4.98 20.16 1.47
C ILE A 208 -5.57 19.74 2.82
N ILE A 209 -5.89 18.45 3.00
CA ILE A 209 -6.36 17.90 4.28
C ILE A 209 -5.34 18.20 5.38
N LYS A 210 -4.07 17.87 5.13
CA LYS A 210 -2.96 18.08 6.07
C LYS A 210 -2.83 19.53 6.50
N SER A 211 -2.93 20.47 5.56
CA SER A 211 -2.83 21.92 5.85
C SER A 211 -3.97 22.46 6.71
N ASN A 212 -5.10 21.74 6.76
CA ASN A 212 -6.30 22.12 7.50
C ASN A 212 -6.43 21.42 8.87
N LEU A 213 -5.55 20.46 9.21
CA LEU A 213 -5.68 19.69 10.46
C LEU A 213 -5.64 20.56 11.72
N ASP A 214 -4.82 21.61 11.74
CA ASP A 214 -4.72 22.52 12.89
C ASP A 214 -6.01 23.31 13.15
N SER A 215 -6.88 23.45 12.14
CA SER A 215 -8.19 24.09 12.27
C SER A 215 -9.26 23.13 12.81
N ILE A 216 -8.99 21.82 12.85
CA ILE A 216 -9.95 20.80 13.22
C ILE A 216 -9.75 20.40 14.68
N VAL A 217 -10.80 20.56 15.47
CA VAL A 217 -10.91 20.10 16.84
C VAL A 217 -11.76 18.83 16.84
N PHE A 218 -11.17 17.73 17.32
CA PHE A 218 -11.94 16.50 17.50
C PHE A 218 -13.04 16.73 18.54
N THR A 219 -14.28 16.43 18.16
CA THR A 219 -15.45 16.62 19.01
C THR A 219 -16.44 15.48 18.75
N GLU A 220 -16.74 14.70 19.78
CA GLU A 220 -17.64 13.56 19.65
C GLU A 220 -19.03 13.98 19.16
N ASP A 221 -19.61 13.14 18.30
CA ASP A 221 -20.94 13.37 17.71
C ASP A 221 -21.09 14.69 16.94
N ALA A 222 -20.02 15.41 16.58
CA ALA A 222 -20.13 16.66 15.82
C ALA A 222 -19.93 16.45 14.30
N CYS A 223 -20.74 17.14 13.48
CA CYS A 223 -20.49 17.41 12.06
C CYS A 223 -21.21 18.69 11.61
N TYR A 224 -21.05 19.06 10.35
CA TYR A 224 -21.82 20.14 9.73
C TYR A 224 -22.84 19.56 8.74
N ASP A 225 -24.06 20.11 8.71
CA ASP A 225 -25.09 19.71 7.74
C ASP A 225 -24.81 20.24 6.33
N SER A 226 -25.74 20.01 5.39
CA SER A 226 -25.61 20.44 3.99
C SER A 226 -25.52 21.95 3.79
N LYS A 227 -25.83 22.75 4.82
CA LYS A 227 -25.79 24.22 4.79
C LYS A 227 -24.68 24.79 5.68
N GLY A 228 -23.80 23.94 6.23
CA GLY A 228 -22.71 24.39 7.09
C GLY A 228 -23.14 24.73 8.52
N LYS A 229 -24.27 24.23 9.03
CA LYS A 229 -24.65 24.38 10.45
C LYS A 229 -24.15 23.18 11.27
N LEU A 230 -23.61 23.44 12.47
CA LEU A 230 -23.12 22.39 13.37
C LEU A 230 -24.27 21.53 13.92
N LYS A 231 -24.15 20.22 13.79
CA LYS A 231 -25.16 19.21 14.13
C LYS A 231 -24.55 17.97 14.80
N SER A 232 -25.42 17.27 15.52
CA SER A 232 -25.17 15.91 15.98
C SER A 232 -25.12 14.96 14.77
N VAL A 233 -24.09 14.12 14.65
CA VAL A 233 -23.99 13.12 13.58
C VAL A 233 -25.03 12.01 13.78
N ILE A 234 -25.25 11.62 15.03
CA ILE A 234 -26.14 10.53 15.41
C ILE A 234 -27.61 10.96 15.28
N THR A 235 -27.95 12.18 15.73
CA THR A 235 -29.35 12.60 15.83
C THR A 235 -29.78 13.62 14.77
N GLY A 236 -28.83 14.27 14.08
CA GLY A 236 -29.12 15.36 13.12
C GLY A 236 -29.63 16.66 13.76
N LYS A 237 -29.72 16.73 15.10
CA LYS A 237 -30.18 17.91 15.83
C LYS A 237 -29.07 18.96 15.95
N ASP A 238 -29.46 20.19 16.30
CA ASP A 238 -28.50 21.26 16.61
C ASP A 238 -27.54 20.78 17.71
N TYR A 239 -26.24 20.99 17.48
CA TYR A 239 -25.19 20.61 18.41
C TYR A 239 -24.81 21.79 19.28
N ILE A 240 -24.71 21.56 20.59
CA ILE A 240 -24.25 22.54 21.57
C ILE A 240 -22.90 22.06 22.09
N LEU A 241 -21.85 22.86 21.86
CA LEU A 241 -20.51 22.55 22.31
C LEU A 241 -20.43 22.74 23.84
N LYS A 242 -19.88 21.75 24.54
CA LYS A 242 -19.75 21.77 25.99
C LYS A 242 -18.31 21.46 26.42
N ASP A 243 -17.89 22.03 27.55
CA ASP A 243 -16.64 21.66 28.22
C ASP A 243 -16.78 20.35 29.03
N GLU A 244 -15.67 19.91 29.65
CA GLU A 244 -15.63 18.70 30.48
C GLU A 244 -16.57 18.77 31.70
N SER A 245 -16.95 19.98 32.13
CA SER A 245 -17.89 20.20 33.23
C SER A 245 -19.36 20.29 32.76
N GLY A 246 -19.60 20.18 31.45
CA GLY A 246 -20.92 20.19 30.84
C GLY A 246 -21.50 21.58 30.56
N PHE A 247 -20.72 22.65 30.71
CA PHE A 247 -21.15 24.02 30.42
C PHE A 247 -21.00 24.33 28.94
N GLU A 248 -21.96 25.07 28.37
CA GLU A 248 -21.91 25.51 26.98
C GLU A 248 -20.73 26.46 26.77
N ILE A 249 -19.94 26.19 25.73
CA ILE A 249 -18.81 27.02 25.33
C ILE A 249 -19.04 27.60 23.94
N PRO A 250 -18.62 28.86 23.71
CA PRO A 250 -18.77 29.49 22.40
C PRO A 250 -17.93 28.75 21.35
N ILE A 251 -18.49 28.65 20.15
CA ILE A 251 -17.80 28.10 18.98
C ILE A 251 -16.73 29.11 18.55
N ASP A 252 -15.47 28.67 18.46
CA ASP A 252 -14.43 29.44 17.78
C ASP A 252 -14.73 29.42 16.27
N GLU A 253 -14.98 30.61 15.71
CA GLU A 253 -15.25 30.77 14.29
C GLU A 253 -14.07 30.36 13.42
N LYS A 254 -12.84 30.27 13.95
CA LYS A 254 -11.67 29.80 13.20
C LYS A 254 -11.45 28.29 13.27
N LYS A 255 -12.33 27.56 13.97
CA LYS A 255 -12.21 26.12 14.18
C LYS A 255 -13.42 25.35 13.64
N LEU A 256 -13.13 24.14 13.20
CA LEU A 256 -14.10 23.11 12.85
C LEU A 256 -14.17 22.09 13.99
N TYR A 257 -15.37 21.82 14.48
CA TYR A 257 -15.63 20.83 15.52
C TYR A 257 -16.20 19.59 14.85
N LEU A 258 -15.42 18.52 14.77
CA LEU A 258 -15.75 17.35 13.96
C LEU A 258 -15.44 16.07 14.74
N SER A 259 -16.38 15.13 14.70
CA SER A 259 -16.12 13.74 15.07
C SER A 259 -15.34 13.03 13.96
N GLY A 260 -14.98 11.75 14.14
CA GLY A 260 -14.40 10.94 13.07
C GLY A 260 -15.31 10.87 11.83
N ALA A 261 -16.61 10.60 12.04
CA ALA A 261 -17.59 10.57 10.95
C ALA A 261 -17.82 11.96 10.33
N GLY A 262 -17.84 13.02 11.15
CA GLY A 262 -17.90 14.40 10.69
C GLY A 262 -16.69 14.82 9.87
N PHE A 263 -15.50 14.34 10.21
CA PHE A 263 -14.28 14.57 9.46
C PHE A 263 -14.31 13.92 8.07
N LEU A 264 -14.75 12.67 7.96
CA LEU A 264 -14.97 12.03 6.66
C LEU A 264 -16.01 12.78 5.83
N LYS A 265 -17.11 13.23 6.46
CA LYS A 265 -18.13 14.04 5.80
C LYS A 265 -17.54 15.34 5.25
N TRP A 266 -16.72 16.06 6.03
CA TRP A 266 -16.05 17.29 5.61
C TRP A 266 -15.16 17.08 4.37
N ILE A 267 -14.42 15.97 4.31
CA ILE A 267 -13.62 15.60 3.12
C ILE A 267 -14.52 15.39 1.89
N ILE A 268 -15.62 14.67 2.06
CA ILE A 268 -16.51 14.37 0.93
C ILE A 268 -17.35 15.58 0.51
N ASP A 269 -17.73 16.44 1.45
CA ASP A 269 -18.39 17.71 1.13
C ASP A 269 -17.46 18.62 0.32
N GLY A 270 -16.15 18.60 0.59
CA GLY A 270 -15.17 19.29 -0.25
C GLY A 270 -15.07 18.78 -1.69
N ILE A 271 -15.68 17.63 -2.01
CA ILE A 271 -15.89 17.11 -3.37
C ILE A 271 -17.29 17.45 -3.90
N VAL A 272 -18.31 17.30 -3.04
CA VAL A 272 -19.72 17.40 -3.42
C VAL A 272 -20.16 18.86 -3.59
N GLU A 273 -19.94 19.67 -2.56
CA GLU A 273 -20.42 21.05 -2.46
C GLU A 273 -19.95 21.95 -3.60
N PRO A 274 -18.70 21.88 -4.09
CA PRO A 274 -18.26 22.70 -5.23
C PRO A 274 -19.06 22.47 -6.51
N THR A 275 -19.70 21.29 -6.65
CA THR A 275 -20.51 20.96 -7.84
C THR A 275 -22.00 21.19 -7.61
N THR A 276 -22.50 20.93 -6.40
CA THR A 276 -23.94 20.97 -6.08
C THR A 276 -24.39 22.27 -5.43
N GLY A 277 -23.47 23.05 -4.89
CA GLY A 277 -23.74 24.23 -4.05
C GLY A 277 -24.20 23.90 -2.63
N LEU A 278 -24.28 22.62 -2.25
CA LEU A 278 -24.71 22.15 -0.93
C LEU A 278 -23.88 20.93 -0.52
N GLY A 279 -23.53 20.83 0.76
CA GLY A 279 -22.94 19.63 1.32
C GLY A 279 -23.92 18.45 1.37
N THR A 280 -23.43 17.29 1.80
CA THR A 280 -24.25 16.09 2.00
C THR A 280 -25.22 16.23 3.18
N SER A 281 -26.40 15.63 3.07
CA SER A 281 -27.42 15.63 4.14
C SER A 281 -27.16 14.51 5.15
N ILE A 282 -27.27 14.79 6.45
CA ILE A 282 -27.08 13.79 7.51
C ILE A 282 -28.10 12.65 7.38
N SER A 283 -29.37 12.98 7.04
CA SER A 283 -30.43 11.98 6.86
C SER A 283 -30.03 10.91 5.84
N ASP A 284 -29.50 11.34 4.70
CA ASP A 284 -29.10 10.46 3.60
C ASP A 284 -27.91 9.59 3.98
N LEU A 285 -27.01 10.11 4.84
CA LEU A 285 -25.82 9.38 5.27
C LEU A 285 -26.12 8.32 6.33
N THR A 286 -27.22 8.49 7.08
CA THR A 286 -27.68 7.52 8.10
C THR A 286 -28.58 6.42 7.54
N GLU A 287 -28.86 6.41 6.23
CA GLU A 287 -29.69 5.37 5.62
C GLU A 287 -29.00 3.99 5.75
N PRO A 288 -29.69 2.96 6.29
CA PRO A 288 -29.10 1.64 6.47
C PRO A 288 -28.67 0.99 5.16
N THR A 289 -27.47 0.43 5.14
CA THR A 289 -26.87 -0.22 3.97
C THR A 289 -26.63 -1.72 4.17
N ALA A 290 -26.56 -2.17 5.42
CA ALA A 290 -26.43 -3.57 5.76
C ALA A 290 -27.81 -4.22 5.94
N GLU A 291 -28.03 -5.35 5.26
CA GLU A 291 -29.20 -6.20 5.46
C GLU A 291 -28.86 -7.29 6.50
N PHE A 292 -29.68 -7.41 7.53
CA PHE A 292 -29.58 -8.46 8.55
C PHE A 292 -30.98 -8.91 8.98
N ASP A 293 -31.06 -10.13 9.51
CA ASP A 293 -32.30 -10.68 10.06
C ASP A 293 -32.72 -9.88 11.32
N PRO A 294 -33.87 -9.19 11.32
CA PRO A 294 -34.33 -8.38 12.45
C PRO A 294 -34.55 -9.18 13.74
N VAL A 295 -34.86 -10.48 13.64
CA VAL A 295 -35.07 -11.36 14.81
C VAL A 295 -33.82 -12.14 15.19
N GLY A 296 -32.78 -12.11 14.35
CA GLY A 296 -31.47 -12.67 14.67
C GLY A 296 -30.74 -11.88 15.75
N LYS A 297 -29.70 -12.48 16.35
CA LYS A 297 -28.89 -11.85 17.42
C LYS A 297 -28.46 -10.41 17.07
N ILE A 298 -27.92 -10.22 15.87
CA ILE A 298 -27.49 -8.90 15.37
C ILE A 298 -28.68 -7.94 15.21
N GLY A 299 -29.81 -8.43 14.69
CA GLY A 299 -31.02 -7.62 14.51
C GLY A 299 -31.57 -7.10 15.84
N VAL A 300 -31.69 -7.96 16.84
CA VAL A 300 -32.14 -7.58 18.19
C VAL A 300 -31.18 -6.56 18.81
N MET A 301 -29.88 -6.79 18.74
CA MET A 301 -28.87 -5.87 19.29
C MET A 301 -28.91 -4.50 18.60
N SER A 302 -29.13 -4.47 17.28
CA SER A 302 -29.18 -3.23 16.49
C SER A 302 -30.38 -2.32 16.80
N GLN A 303 -31.40 -2.85 17.49
CA GLN A 303 -32.56 -2.07 17.95
C GLN A 303 -32.22 -1.19 19.16
N GLU A 304 -31.26 -1.62 19.99
CA GLU A 304 -30.82 -0.83 21.15
C GLU A 304 -29.84 0.27 20.74
N TRP A 305 -28.97 0.01 19.77
CA TRP A 305 -27.99 0.97 19.26
C TRP A 305 -27.42 0.55 17.89
N ASN A 306 -26.99 1.52 17.06
CA ASN A 306 -26.59 1.25 15.68
C ASN A 306 -25.18 0.60 15.58
N LEU A 307 -25.15 -0.72 15.35
CA LEU A 307 -23.93 -1.51 15.18
C LEU A 307 -23.18 -1.25 13.87
N TYR A 308 -23.83 -0.63 12.88
CA TYR A 308 -23.34 -0.45 11.51
C TYR A 308 -23.12 1.02 11.13
N PHE A 309 -23.19 1.93 12.11
CA PHE A 309 -23.21 3.37 11.87
C PHE A 309 -22.11 3.85 10.92
N THR A 310 -20.83 3.58 11.20
CA THR A 310 -19.76 4.07 10.30
C THR A 310 -19.68 3.31 8.98
N LEU A 311 -20.23 2.10 8.89
CA LEU A 311 -20.34 1.37 7.62
C LEU A 311 -21.34 2.04 6.69
N ASP A 312 -22.54 2.30 7.20
CA ASP A 312 -23.61 2.98 6.46
C ASP A 312 -23.14 4.38 6.03
N TRP A 313 -22.52 5.11 6.97
CA TRP A 313 -21.96 6.43 6.73
C TRP A 313 -20.94 6.45 5.59
N CYS A 314 -19.94 5.55 5.61
CA CYS A 314 -18.90 5.50 4.58
C CYS A 314 -19.47 5.15 3.20
N ARG A 315 -20.39 4.17 3.11
CA ARG A 315 -21.03 3.76 1.86
C ARG A 315 -21.84 4.89 1.24
N ASN A 316 -22.67 5.55 2.05
CA ASN A 316 -23.49 6.65 1.58
C ASN A 316 -22.64 7.85 1.16
N LEU A 317 -21.58 8.18 1.92
CA LEU A 317 -20.61 9.22 1.55
C LEU A 317 -19.95 8.92 0.19
N ALA A 318 -19.46 7.70 -0.01
CA ALA A 318 -18.83 7.30 -1.26
C ALA A 318 -19.82 7.36 -2.44
N ALA A 319 -21.07 6.94 -2.23
CA ALA A 319 -22.12 7.02 -3.24
C ALA A 319 -22.46 8.47 -3.62
N LYS A 320 -22.46 9.42 -2.66
CA LYS A 320 -22.65 10.84 -2.96
C LYS A 320 -21.49 11.42 -3.77
N ALA A 321 -20.25 11.12 -3.40
CA ALA A 321 -19.08 11.54 -4.17
C ALA A 321 -19.11 10.98 -5.61
N TYR A 322 -19.48 9.70 -5.76
CA TYR A 322 -19.65 9.09 -7.08
C TYR A 322 -20.80 9.72 -7.87
N SER A 323 -21.91 10.06 -7.22
CA SER A 323 -23.08 10.63 -7.87
C SER A 323 -22.75 11.95 -8.57
N VAL A 324 -22.03 12.83 -7.86
CA VAL A 324 -21.54 14.10 -8.40
C VAL A 324 -20.62 13.87 -9.59
N ARG A 325 -19.61 13.01 -9.43
CA ARG A 325 -18.64 12.69 -10.49
C ARG A 325 -19.29 12.10 -11.73
N SER A 326 -20.22 11.16 -11.55
CA SER A 326 -20.90 10.47 -12.65
C SER A 326 -22.06 11.26 -13.25
N ARG A 327 -22.47 12.38 -12.61
CA ARG A 327 -23.66 13.17 -12.94
C ARG A 327 -24.94 12.32 -12.95
N LYS A 328 -24.98 11.31 -12.09
CA LYS A 328 -26.13 10.40 -11.90
C LYS A 328 -26.42 10.31 -10.42
N ASN A 329 -27.68 10.42 -10.03
CA ASN A 329 -28.05 10.15 -8.65
C ASN A 329 -28.04 8.63 -8.43
N VAL A 330 -27.07 8.13 -7.67
CA VAL A 330 -26.94 6.71 -7.36
C VAL A 330 -26.93 6.48 -5.85
N ASP A 331 -27.54 5.38 -5.43
CA ASP A 331 -27.44 4.87 -4.07
C ASP A 331 -26.21 3.95 -3.93
N PHE A 332 -25.90 3.54 -2.70
CA PHE A 332 -24.77 2.65 -2.46
C PHE A 332 -24.93 1.29 -3.19
N LYS A 333 -26.17 0.76 -3.29
CA LYS A 333 -26.46 -0.56 -3.89
C LYS A 333 -26.08 -0.58 -5.37
N SER A 334 -26.29 0.52 -6.08
CA SER A 334 -26.01 0.65 -7.50
C SER A 334 -24.61 1.19 -7.82
N ALA A 335 -23.93 1.82 -6.85
CA ALA A 335 -22.64 2.45 -7.08
C ALA A 335 -21.45 1.45 -7.18
N GLY A 336 -21.54 0.29 -6.52
CA GLY A 336 -20.51 -0.76 -6.59
C GLY A 336 -19.12 -0.34 -6.08
N LEU A 337 -19.09 0.44 -4.99
CA LEU A 337 -17.88 1.09 -4.47
C LEU A 337 -17.12 0.25 -3.43
N ASP A 338 -17.78 -0.72 -2.77
CA ASP A 338 -17.18 -1.68 -1.84
C ASP A 338 -15.90 -2.31 -2.41
N VAL A 339 -14.78 -2.20 -1.70
CA VAL A 339 -13.59 -3.00 -1.99
C VAL A 339 -13.78 -4.40 -1.43
N ASN A 340 -14.18 -5.33 -2.31
CA ASN A 340 -14.64 -6.67 -1.92
C ASN A 340 -13.93 -7.82 -2.64
N LYS A 341 -12.80 -7.54 -3.31
CA LYS A 341 -12.03 -8.56 -4.04
C LYS A 341 -11.04 -9.30 -3.14
N ASN A 342 -10.83 -10.57 -3.41
CA ASN A 342 -9.76 -11.36 -2.79
C ASN A 342 -8.46 -11.23 -3.59
N TYR A 343 -7.50 -10.45 -3.06
CA TYR A 343 -6.24 -10.17 -3.76
C TYR A 343 -5.16 -11.23 -3.54
N PHE A 344 -5.26 -12.04 -2.47
CA PHE A 344 -4.19 -12.92 -2.02
C PHE A 344 -4.68 -14.37 -1.86
N ALA A 345 -3.81 -15.33 -2.20
CA ALA A 345 -4.09 -16.75 -2.06
C ALA A 345 -3.75 -17.28 -0.66
N SER A 346 -2.76 -16.69 -0.01
CA SER A 346 -2.25 -17.11 1.31
C SER A 346 -1.57 -15.94 2.00
N GLU A 347 -1.21 -16.13 3.26
CA GLU A 347 -0.58 -15.12 4.10
C GLU A 347 0.26 -15.76 5.21
N VAL A 348 1.15 -14.98 5.80
CA VAL A 348 1.93 -15.37 6.97
C VAL A 348 1.27 -14.84 8.23
N ILE A 349 0.82 -15.74 9.11
CA ILE A 349 0.29 -15.43 10.45
C ILE A 349 1.18 -16.16 11.46
N ASP A 350 1.75 -15.43 12.43
CA ASP A 350 2.64 -15.97 13.46
C ASP A 350 3.77 -16.87 12.89
N GLY A 351 4.34 -16.45 11.76
CA GLY A 351 5.40 -17.19 11.05
C GLY A 351 4.92 -18.46 10.33
N LYS A 352 3.63 -18.77 10.35
CA LYS A 352 3.03 -19.90 9.65
C LYS A 352 2.21 -19.42 8.46
N ILE A 353 2.29 -20.17 7.36
CA ILE A 353 1.51 -19.81 6.16
C ILE A 353 0.12 -20.43 6.24
N SER A 354 -0.91 -19.59 6.19
CA SER A 354 -2.33 -19.97 6.17
C SER A 354 -2.99 -19.56 4.86
N ASN A 355 -4.17 -20.12 4.57
CA ASN A 355 -5.01 -19.62 3.49
C ASN A 355 -5.55 -18.24 3.85
N SER A 356 -5.53 -17.31 2.90
CA SER A 356 -6.04 -15.96 3.17
C SER A 356 -7.56 -16.01 3.31
N SER A 357 -8.08 -15.50 4.42
CA SER A 357 -9.52 -15.28 4.62
C SER A 357 -10.13 -14.25 3.66
N GLY A 358 -9.31 -13.47 2.94
CA GLY A 358 -9.77 -12.48 1.98
C GLY A 358 -10.67 -11.40 2.59
N TYR A 359 -11.60 -10.89 1.79
CA TYR A 359 -12.68 -9.99 2.21
C TYR A 359 -13.86 -10.78 2.78
N ILE A 360 -14.38 -10.35 3.93
CA ILE A 360 -15.59 -10.89 4.54
C ILE A 360 -16.74 -9.90 4.33
N LYS A 361 -17.85 -10.34 3.73
CA LYS A 361 -19.02 -9.50 3.43
C LYS A 361 -19.52 -8.75 4.68
N ASN A 362 -19.72 -7.43 4.54
CA ASN A 362 -20.17 -6.53 5.62
C ASN A 362 -19.28 -6.56 6.89
N THR A 363 -18.03 -7.02 6.75
CA THR A 363 -17.02 -7.07 7.83
C THR A 363 -15.72 -6.43 7.36
N GLY A 364 -15.28 -6.72 6.13
CA GLY A 364 -14.09 -6.14 5.53
C GLY A 364 -12.87 -7.07 5.54
N TYR A 365 -11.68 -6.47 5.44
CA TYR A 365 -10.39 -7.14 5.53
C TYR A 365 -9.87 -7.10 6.97
N SER A 366 -9.11 -8.11 7.39
CA SER A 366 -8.31 -7.98 8.64
C SER A 366 -7.33 -6.82 8.51
N VAL A 367 -7.23 -6.00 9.56
CA VAL A 367 -6.30 -4.86 9.62
C VAL A 367 -4.86 -5.28 9.41
N GLU A 368 -4.47 -6.48 9.85
CA GLU A 368 -3.10 -7.00 9.70
C GLU A 368 -2.66 -7.14 8.23
N LYS A 369 -3.62 -7.30 7.31
CA LYS A 369 -3.37 -7.44 5.86
C LYS A 369 -3.47 -6.12 5.12
N ILE A 370 -3.86 -5.04 5.79
CA ILE A 370 -4.30 -3.86 5.06
C ILE A 370 -3.18 -3.23 4.23
N LYS A 371 -1.94 -3.32 4.70
CA LYS A 371 -0.78 -2.79 3.97
C LYS A 371 -0.62 -3.49 2.62
N SER A 372 -0.77 -4.81 2.56
CA SER A 372 -0.70 -5.55 1.29
C SER A 372 -1.90 -5.23 0.39
N VAL A 373 -3.11 -5.10 0.96
CA VAL A 373 -4.30 -4.68 0.22
C VAL A 373 -4.12 -3.29 -0.38
N PHE A 374 -3.68 -2.30 0.39
CA PHE A 374 -3.46 -0.94 -0.11
C PHE A 374 -2.35 -0.86 -1.15
N TYR A 375 -1.30 -1.67 -1.04
CA TYR A 375 -0.29 -1.77 -2.09
C TYR A 375 -0.92 -2.18 -3.43
N VAL A 376 -1.69 -3.28 -3.45
CA VAL A 376 -2.34 -3.77 -4.67
C VAL A 376 -3.37 -2.77 -5.20
N LEU A 377 -4.11 -2.11 -4.30
CA LEU A 377 -5.04 -1.05 -4.65
C LEU A 377 -4.33 0.15 -5.28
N ALA A 378 -3.18 0.59 -4.73
CA ALA A 378 -2.39 1.66 -5.32
C ALA A 378 -1.95 1.31 -6.74
N VAL A 379 -1.52 0.06 -6.99
CA VAL A 379 -1.12 -0.42 -8.32
C VAL A 379 -2.31 -0.48 -9.29
N THR A 380 -3.42 -1.08 -8.86
CA THR A 380 -4.54 -1.43 -9.75
C THR A 380 -5.58 -0.32 -9.91
N GLU A 381 -5.63 0.61 -8.95
CA GLU A 381 -6.60 1.69 -8.87
C GLU A 381 -5.91 3.02 -8.51
N PRO A 382 -4.98 3.52 -9.35
CA PRO A 382 -4.31 4.78 -9.06
C PRO A 382 -5.28 5.96 -9.00
N SER A 383 -4.92 6.96 -8.20
CA SER A 383 -5.73 8.15 -7.88
C SER A 383 -7.10 7.85 -7.25
N TRP A 384 -7.26 6.68 -6.61
CA TRP A 384 -8.37 6.40 -5.70
C TRP A 384 -7.88 6.48 -4.25
N PHE A 385 -8.77 6.91 -3.38
CA PHE A 385 -8.61 6.89 -1.94
C PHE A 385 -9.79 6.15 -1.31
N TYR A 386 -9.63 5.76 -0.06
CA TYR A 386 -10.55 4.79 0.56
C TYR A 386 -11.09 5.33 1.88
N LEU A 387 -12.41 5.46 1.97
CA LEU A 387 -13.09 5.64 3.26
C LEU A 387 -13.14 4.27 3.94
N ALA A 388 -12.80 4.23 5.22
CA ALA A 388 -12.77 2.99 5.97
C ALA A 388 -13.71 3.02 7.16
N ALA A 389 -14.61 2.06 7.23
CA ALA A 389 -15.39 1.76 8.43
C ALA A 389 -14.68 0.66 9.22
N ILE A 390 -14.43 0.90 10.50
CA ILE A 390 -13.62 0.02 11.35
C ILE A 390 -14.53 -0.79 12.26
N ARG A 391 -14.47 -2.12 12.11
CA ARG A 391 -15.21 -3.09 12.90
C ARG A 391 -14.34 -3.66 14.01
N GLN A 392 -14.71 -3.37 15.26
CA GLN A 392 -13.93 -3.74 16.44
C GLN A 392 -14.84 -4.04 17.63
N GLY A 393 -14.28 -4.55 18.73
CA GLY A 393 -15.00 -4.71 19.99
C GLY A 393 -15.58 -3.38 20.49
N SER A 394 -16.82 -3.42 20.97
CA SER A 394 -17.46 -2.25 21.57
C SER A 394 -16.88 -1.97 22.95
N TYR A 395 -16.53 -0.70 23.20
CA TYR A 395 -16.13 -0.25 24.54
C TYR A 395 -17.30 -0.27 25.54
N LEU A 396 -18.54 -0.16 25.04
CA LEU A 396 -19.74 -0.18 25.88
C LEU A 396 -20.17 -1.62 26.23
N LYS A 397 -19.99 -2.55 25.28
CA LYS A 397 -20.37 -3.95 25.41
C LYS A 397 -19.29 -4.85 24.78
N PRO A 398 -18.27 -5.28 25.55
CA PRO A 398 -17.09 -5.96 25.00
C PRO A 398 -17.34 -7.21 24.15
N ASP A 399 -18.48 -7.88 24.34
CA ASP A 399 -18.89 -9.08 23.58
C ASP A 399 -19.54 -8.75 22.22
N GLU A 400 -19.63 -7.47 21.85
CA GLU A 400 -20.26 -7.00 20.62
C GLU A 400 -19.23 -6.37 19.67
N LEU A 401 -19.30 -6.73 18.39
CA LEU A 401 -18.47 -6.14 17.34
C LEU A 401 -19.26 -5.07 16.59
N VAL A 402 -18.70 -3.85 16.49
CA VAL A 402 -19.40 -2.67 15.97
C VAL A 402 -18.55 -1.84 15.02
N PHE A 403 -19.24 -1.13 14.13
CA PHE A 403 -18.70 -0.08 13.26
C PHE A 403 -18.95 1.29 13.89
N ASN A 404 -18.03 1.74 14.74
CA ASN A 404 -18.11 3.03 15.44
C ASN A 404 -16.94 3.98 15.16
N ASN A 405 -15.87 3.48 14.54
CA ASN A 405 -14.73 4.29 14.11
C ASN A 405 -14.60 4.27 12.59
N CYS A 406 -13.93 5.30 12.06
CA CYS A 406 -13.65 5.42 10.64
C CYS A 406 -12.36 6.21 10.38
N ALA A 407 -11.78 5.99 9.21
CA ALA A 407 -10.58 6.67 8.75
C ALA A 407 -10.64 6.87 7.23
N VAL A 408 -9.67 7.60 6.69
CA VAL A 408 -9.47 7.73 5.25
C VAL A 408 -8.02 7.43 4.89
N PHE A 409 -7.85 6.72 3.77
CA PHE A 409 -6.56 6.24 3.29
C PHE A 409 -6.28 6.75 1.88
N PHE A 410 -5.08 7.29 1.67
CA PHE A 410 -4.57 7.66 0.34
C PHE A 410 -3.32 6.84 0.04
N PRO A 411 -3.45 5.61 -0.51
CA PRO A 411 -2.32 4.82 -0.99
C PRO A 411 -1.65 5.50 -2.20
N TYR A 412 -0.31 5.50 -2.23
CA TYR A 412 0.46 6.09 -3.33
C TYR A 412 1.81 5.40 -3.51
N PHE A 413 2.45 5.62 -4.65
CA PHE A 413 3.88 5.40 -4.82
C PHE A 413 4.59 6.74 -4.98
N ASP A 414 5.73 6.88 -4.30
CA ASP A 414 6.58 8.06 -4.45
C ASP A 414 7.35 8.05 -5.78
N ASN A 415 8.17 9.08 -6.02
CA ASN A 415 8.95 9.18 -7.25
C ASN A 415 10.02 8.08 -7.41
N ASN A 416 10.36 7.37 -6.33
CA ASN A 416 11.28 6.24 -6.35
C ASN A 416 10.53 4.90 -6.52
N GLY A 417 9.21 4.92 -6.67
CA GLY A 417 8.37 3.73 -6.76
C GLY A 417 8.20 3.00 -5.42
N LYS A 418 8.44 3.68 -4.29
CA LYS A 418 8.23 3.12 -2.95
C LYS A 418 6.80 3.41 -2.48
N PHE A 419 6.17 2.39 -1.90
CA PHE A 419 4.80 2.48 -1.41
C PHE A 419 4.68 3.36 -0.16
N GLY A 420 3.67 4.21 -0.16
CA GLY A 420 3.24 5.02 0.98
C GLY A 420 1.73 5.05 1.10
N CYS A 421 1.23 5.46 2.26
CA CYS A 421 -0.20 5.67 2.48
C CYS A 421 -0.40 6.78 3.51
N PHE A 422 -1.09 7.86 3.13
CA PHE A 422 -1.55 8.83 4.13
C PHE A 422 -2.77 8.26 4.85
N VAL A 423 -2.76 8.30 6.18
CA VAL A 423 -3.87 7.85 7.02
C VAL A 423 -4.35 9.03 7.83
N PHE A 424 -5.61 9.40 7.65
CA PHE A 424 -6.24 10.42 8.48
C PHE A 424 -7.39 9.81 9.28
N GLU A 425 -7.39 10.09 10.59
CA GLU A 425 -8.37 9.60 11.54
C GLU A 425 -8.65 10.71 12.55
N GLN A 426 -9.93 10.98 12.85
CA GLN A 426 -10.32 11.95 13.88
C GLN A 426 -9.65 13.33 13.75
N GLY A 427 -9.47 13.82 12.51
CA GLY A 427 -8.81 15.11 12.26
C GLY A 427 -7.30 15.12 12.53
N LYS A 428 -6.64 13.96 12.51
CA LYS A 428 -5.17 13.84 12.67
C LYS A 428 -4.59 12.93 11.60
N GLU A 429 -3.33 13.17 11.24
CA GLU A 429 -2.53 12.25 10.44
C GLU A 429 -1.79 11.28 11.36
N ILE A 430 -1.86 9.97 11.06
CA ILE A 430 -1.08 8.93 11.72
C ILE A 430 -0.38 8.06 10.67
N SER A 431 0.65 7.32 11.06
CA SER A 431 1.27 6.35 10.15
C SER A 431 0.40 5.11 9.99
N LEU A 432 0.53 4.43 8.85
CA LEU A 432 -0.16 3.16 8.61
C LEU A 432 0.21 2.11 9.66
N GLU A 433 1.47 2.07 10.09
CA GLU A 433 1.95 1.17 11.14
C GLU A 433 1.25 1.43 12.48
N LYS A 434 1.12 2.71 12.89
CA LYS A 434 0.40 3.08 14.11
C LYS A 434 -1.09 2.75 14.02
N PHE A 435 -1.70 2.92 12.83
CA PHE A 435 -3.09 2.54 12.61
C PHE A 435 -3.27 1.02 12.77
N VAL A 436 -2.40 0.21 12.17
CA VAL A 436 -2.45 -1.25 12.27
C VAL A 436 -2.28 -1.73 13.71
N GLU A 437 -1.36 -1.12 14.47
CA GLU A 437 -1.15 -1.43 15.88
C GLU A 437 -2.37 -1.05 16.74
N LYS A 438 -2.93 0.15 16.54
CA LYS A 438 -4.11 0.65 17.26
C LYS A 438 -5.33 -0.24 17.07
N TYR A 439 -5.53 -0.75 15.85
CA TYR A 439 -6.68 -1.56 15.46
C TYR A 439 -6.32 -3.03 15.24
N LYS A 440 -5.36 -3.54 16.03
CA LYS A 440 -5.03 -4.96 16.02
C LYS A 440 -6.29 -5.80 16.25
N ASP A 441 -6.39 -6.94 15.54
CA ASP A 441 -7.53 -7.86 15.57
C ASP A 441 -8.87 -7.30 15.03
N ALA A 442 -8.90 -6.04 14.57
CA ALA A 442 -10.07 -5.43 13.96
C ALA A 442 -10.19 -5.79 12.46
N TYR A 443 -11.36 -5.49 11.90
CA TYR A 443 -11.63 -5.58 10.48
C TYR A 443 -11.99 -4.21 9.91
N ILE A 444 -11.68 -3.98 8.65
CA ILE A 444 -11.96 -2.71 7.97
C ILE A 444 -12.65 -2.91 6.63
N HIS A 445 -13.79 -2.25 6.51
CA HIS A 445 -14.56 -2.18 5.28
C HIS A 445 -14.17 -0.92 4.53
N LEU A 446 -13.86 -1.03 3.23
CA LEU A 446 -13.35 0.08 2.43
C LEU A 446 -14.33 0.46 1.32
N GLU A 447 -14.52 1.76 1.14
CA GLU A 447 -15.28 2.34 0.05
C GLU A 447 -14.38 3.16 -0.87
N ARG A 448 -14.51 2.94 -2.17
CA ARG A 448 -13.75 3.68 -3.18
C ARG A 448 -14.27 5.09 -3.38
N VAL A 449 -13.37 6.07 -3.30
CA VAL A 449 -13.62 7.44 -3.72
C VAL A 449 -12.49 7.91 -4.63
N LYS A 450 -12.83 8.57 -5.74
CA LYS A 450 -11.81 9.04 -6.68
C LYS A 450 -11.26 10.37 -6.19
N SER A 451 -9.94 10.50 -6.16
CA SER A 451 -9.29 11.77 -5.90
C SER A 451 -9.56 12.74 -7.05
N LEU A 452 -9.63 14.04 -6.74
CA LEU A 452 -9.91 15.10 -7.69
C LEU A 452 -8.98 16.29 -7.43
N GLU A 453 -8.55 16.95 -8.50
CA GLU A 453 -7.83 18.23 -8.39
C GLU A 453 -8.76 19.34 -7.81
N ALA A 454 -10.05 19.27 -8.14
CA ALA A 454 -11.09 20.15 -7.62
C ALA A 454 -11.60 19.66 -6.24
N PHE A 455 -10.75 19.76 -5.22
CA PHE A 455 -11.10 19.51 -3.82
C PHE A 455 -11.03 20.83 -3.05
N PHE A 456 -12.19 21.32 -2.61
CA PHE A 456 -12.33 22.61 -1.93
C PHE A 456 -13.16 22.40 -0.65
N PRO A 457 -12.57 21.83 0.40
CA PRO A 457 -13.30 21.63 1.64
C PRO A 457 -13.67 22.97 2.26
N TYR A 458 -14.77 22.97 3.03
CA TYR A 458 -15.20 24.15 3.75
C TYR A 458 -14.13 24.61 4.74
N GLU A 459 -13.70 25.87 4.60
CA GLU A 459 -12.78 26.55 5.50
C GLU A 459 -13.55 27.66 6.21
N LYS A 460 -13.49 27.70 7.56
CA LYS A 460 -13.93 28.91 8.25
C LYS A 460 -12.79 29.94 8.21
N LYS A 461 -13.10 31.14 7.73
CA LYS A 461 -12.15 32.25 7.58
C LYS A 461 -11.97 33.05 8.85
#